data_AF-A0A8J6GF14-F1
#
_entry.id   AF-A0A8J6GF14-F1
#
_cell.length_a   1.000
_cell.length_b   1.000
_cell.length_c   1.000
_cell.angle_alpha   90.00
_cell.angle_beta   90.00
_cell.angle_gamma   90.00
#
_symmetry.space_group_name_H-M   'P 1'
#
loop_
_entity.id
_entity.type
_entity.pdbx_description
1 polymer ?
#
loop_
_entity_poly.entity_id
_entity_poly.type
_entity_poly.pdbx_seq_one_letter_code
_entity_poly.pdbx_strand_id
1 'polypeptide(L)'
;MSLLNTLQGVCRNLCALPLQHAECQKQAMSILKVHAREIFDSRGNPTVEVDLYTSKGLFRAAVPSGASTGIYEALELRDNDKTH
;
A
#
# COMPACT_ATOMS: atom_id res chain seq x y z
N MET A 1 -42.76 36.93 -47.20
CA MET A 1 -42.72 35.51 -46.75
C MET A 1 -41.66 34.79 -47.57
N SER A 2 -40.43 35.21 -47.35
CA SER A 2 -39.22 34.77 -48.01
C SER A 2 -38.13 34.79 -46.95
N LEU A 3 -37.20 33.84 -47.06
CA LEU A 3 -35.91 33.84 -46.36
C LEU A 3 -35.99 33.66 -44.84
N LEU A 4 -36.02 32.39 -44.40
CA LEU A 4 -35.26 31.89 -43.25
C LEU A 4 -35.29 30.35 -43.28
N ASN A 5 -34.55 29.83 -44.26
CA ASN A 5 -34.08 28.46 -44.31
C ASN A 5 -33.17 28.16 -43.11
N THR A 6 -33.03 26.85 -42.83
CA THR A 6 -31.78 26.20 -42.40
C THR A 6 -31.13 26.75 -41.12
N LEU A 7 -31.37 26.08 -39.98
CA LEU A 7 -30.37 25.76 -38.94
C LEU A 7 -30.99 25.02 -37.74
N GLN A 8 -31.74 23.95 -37.99
CA GLN A 8 -31.98 22.91 -36.96
C GLN A 8 -31.39 21.57 -37.40
N GLY A 9 -30.18 21.68 -37.94
CA GLY A 9 -29.30 20.60 -38.34
C GLY A 9 -27.96 20.66 -37.59
N VAL A 10 -27.94 20.89 -36.28
CA VAL A 10 -26.79 20.57 -35.40
C VAL A 10 -27.28 20.29 -33.98
N CYS A 11 -27.76 19.07 -33.75
CA CYS A 11 -27.70 18.39 -32.45
C CYS A 11 -27.85 16.89 -32.72
N ARG A 12 -27.05 16.32 -33.63
CA ARG A 12 -25.92 15.45 -33.27
C ARG A 12 -26.12 14.69 -31.95
N ASN A 13 -26.65 13.48 -32.06
CA ASN A 13 -25.99 12.24 -31.64
C ASN A 13 -25.06 12.33 -30.41
N LEU A 14 -25.60 12.52 -29.21
CA LEU A 14 -24.87 12.24 -27.97
C LEU A 14 -25.85 11.93 -26.84
N CYS A 15 -26.54 10.78 -26.89
CA CYS A 15 -27.10 10.16 -25.69
C CYS A 15 -27.56 8.72 -25.99
N ALA A 16 -26.61 7.86 -26.37
CA ALA A 16 -26.82 6.41 -26.42
C ALA A 16 -25.53 5.64 -26.15
N LEU A 17 -24.68 6.16 -25.25
CA LEU A 17 -23.59 5.37 -24.70
C LEU A 17 -24.08 4.80 -23.36
N PRO A 18 -24.03 3.47 -23.18
CA PRO A 18 -24.35 2.88 -21.90
C PRO A 18 -23.37 3.47 -20.89
N LEU A 19 -23.91 3.90 -19.75
CA LEU A 19 -23.13 4.27 -18.58
C LEU A 19 -22.31 3.04 -18.17
N GLN A 20 -21.11 2.91 -18.74
CA GLN A 20 -20.02 2.16 -18.15
C GLN A 20 -19.67 2.91 -16.86
N HIS A 21 -20.47 2.64 -15.83
CA HIS A 21 -19.99 2.72 -14.47
C HIS A 21 -18.76 1.83 -14.46
N ALA A 22 -17.60 2.48 -14.58
CA ALA A 22 -16.33 1.84 -14.34
C ALA A 22 -16.49 1.14 -13.00
N GLU A 23 -16.47 -0.18 -13.02
CA GLU A 23 -16.18 -0.93 -11.83
C GLU A 23 -14.85 -0.34 -11.33
N CYS A 24 -14.92 0.49 -10.29
CA CYS A 24 -13.76 0.88 -9.52
C CYS A 24 -13.28 -0.44 -8.92
N GLN A 25 -12.48 -1.18 -9.70
CA GLN A 25 -11.96 -2.47 -9.33
C GLN A 25 -11.17 -2.21 -8.06
N LYS A 26 -11.77 -2.60 -6.93
CA LYS A 26 -11.11 -2.66 -5.65
C LYS A 26 -10.01 -3.69 -5.80
N GLN A 27 -8.89 -3.29 -6.37
CA GLN A 27 -7.65 -4.02 -6.31
C GLN A 27 -7.21 -3.89 -4.84
N ALA A 28 -7.84 -4.67 -3.97
CA ALA A 28 -7.43 -4.78 -2.58
C ALA A 28 -6.00 -5.32 -2.63
N MET A 29 -5.05 -4.45 -2.30
CA MET A 29 -3.64 -4.80 -2.25
C MET A 29 -3.44 -5.72 -1.05
N SER A 30 -3.63 -7.02 -1.27
CA SER A 30 -3.53 -8.04 -0.23
C SER A 30 -2.07 -8.35 0.08
N ILE A 31 -1.82 -8.57 1.37
CA ILE A 31 -0.54 -9.08 1.86
C ILE A 31 -0.53 -10.57 1.54
N LEU A 32 0.44 -11.03 0.75
CA LEU A 32 0.55 -12.42 0.33
C LEU A 32 1.31 -13.25 1.37
N LYS A 33 2.43 -12.70 1.86
CA LYS A 33 3.30 -13.37 2.83
C LYS A 33 4.08 -12.33 3.62
N VAL A 34 4.33 -12.66 4.89
CA VAL A 34 5.26 -11.94 5.77
C VAL A 34 6.31 -12.94 6.23
N HIS A 35 7.57 -12.56 6.13
CA HIS A 35 8.69 -13.34 6.65
C HIS A 35 9.60 -12.44 7.46
N ALA A 36 9.98 -12.89 8.66
CA ALA A 36 10.89 -12.16 9.54
C ALA A 36 12.17 -12.98 9.74
N ARG A 37 13.29 -12.29 9.90
CA ARG A 37 14.59 -12.87 10.25
C ARG A 37 15.31 -11.99 11.25
N GLU A 38 16.22 -12.62 11.98
CA GLU A 38 17.15 -11.94 12.86
C GLU A 38 18.37 -11.43 12.06
N ILE A 39 18.72 -10.18 12.27
CA ILE A 39 19.90 -9.51 11.72
C ILE A 39 20.63 -8.78 12.85
N PHE A 40 21.88 -8.39 12.65
CA PHE A 40 22.63 -7.61 13.63
C PHE A 40 22.63 -6.12 13.28
N ASP A 41 22.35 -5.27 14.26
CA ASP A 41 22.52 -3.82 14.17
C ASP A 41 24.01 -3.45 14.26
N SER A 42 24.34 -2.20 13.96
CA SER A 42 25.63 -1.54 14.16
C SER A 42 26.30 -1.78 15.52
N ARG A 43 25.51 -2.00 16.59
CA ARG A 43 26.00 -2.30 17.95
C ARG A 43 26.26 -3.79 18.21
N GLY A 44 26.04 -4.65 17.21
CA GLY A 44 26.13 -6.11 17.34
C GLY A 44 24.96 -6.73 18.09
N ASN A 45 23.90 -5.98 18.36
CA ASN A 45 22.70 -6.50 19.00
C ASN A 45 21.77 -7.12 17.94
N PRO A 46 21.14 -8.26 18.23
CA PRO A 46 20.16 -8.83 17.31
C PRO A 46 18.93 -7.91 17.20
N THR A 47 18.44 -7.74 15.99
CA THR A 47 17.21 -7.00 15.65
C THR A 47 16.45 -7.71 14.53
N VAL A 48 15.19 -7.33 14.33
CA VAL A 48 14.30 -7.99 13.37
C VAL A 48 14.29 -7.22 12.05
N GLU A 49 14.40 -7.97 10.95
CA GLU A 49 14.12 -7.51 9.60
C GLU A 49 12.92 -8.28 9.02
N VAL A 50 12.02 -7.56 8.37
CA VAL A 50 10.80 -8.12 7.79
C VAL A 50 10.78 -7.95 6.27
N ASP A 51 10.50 -9.05 5.58
CA ASP A 51 10.17 -9.13 4.16
C ASP A 51 8.66 -9.25 3.99
N LEU A 52 8.06 -8.28 3.29
CA LEU A 52 6.65 -8.24 2.91
C LEU A 52 6.49 -8.54 1.42
N TYR A 53 5.69 -9.55 1.11
CA TYR A 53 5.36 -9.94 -0.25
C TYR A 53 3.96 -9.44 -0.59
N THR A 54 3.88 -8.60 -1.61
CA THR A 54 2.62 -8.07 -2.18
C THR A 54 2.61 -8.36 -3.67
N SER A 55 1.44 -8.27 -4.32
CA SER A 55 1.33 -8.40 -5.78
C SER A 55 2.17 -7.39 -6.58
N LYS A 56 2.67 -6.32 -5.94
CA LYS A 56 3.59 -5.34 -6.52
C LYS A 56 5.07 -5.73 -6.40
N GLY A 57 5.43 -6.64 -5.51
CA GLY A 57 6.83 -7.01 -5.26
C GLY A 57 7.16 -7.25 -3.79
N LEU A 58 8.46 -7.30 -3.52
CA LEU A 58 9.05 -7.50 -2.20
C LEU A 58 9.43 -6.15 -1.58
N PHE A 59 9.01 -5.94 -0.33
CA PHE A 59 9.36 -4.78 0.47
C PHE A 59 10.08 -5.23 1.73
N ARG A 60 11.18 -4.57 2.07
CA ARG A 60 12.02 -4.91 3.21
C ARG A 60 12.11 -3.74 4.17
N ALA A 61 11.96 -4.02 5.45
CA ALA A 61 12.12 -3.04 6.51
C ALA A 61 12.90 -3.64 7.68
N ALA A 62 13.93 -2.93 8.14
CA ALA A 62 14.71 -3.28 9.33
C ALA A 62 14.29 -2.39 10.50
N VAL A 63 14.09 -3.00 11.67
CA VAL A 63 13.76 -2.26 12.90
C VAL A 63 15.07 -1.84 13.58
N PRO A 64 15.27 -0.55 13.91
CA PRO A 64 16.46 -0.12 14.65
C PRO A 64 16.41 -0.66 16.09
N SER A 65 17.57 -0.97 16.69
CA SER A 65 17.57 -1.40 18.10
C SER A 65 17.24 -0.22 19.02
N GLY A 66 16.13 -0.33 19.76
CA GLY A 66 15.78 0.65 20.77
C GLY A 66 16.76 0.56 21.95
N ALA A 67 17.13 1.70 22.53
CA ALA A 67 17.79 1.76 23.84
C ALA A 67 16.87 2.36 24.91
N SER A 68 15.60 2.56 24.56
CA SER A 68 14.77 3.54 25.21
C SER A 68 14.04 2.97 26.41
N THR A 69 14.11 3.70 27.53
CA THR A 69 13.57 3.34 28.85
C THR A 69 12.35 4.20 29.22
N GLY A 70 11.74 4.88 28.25
CA GLY A 70 10.58 5.76 28.46
C GLY A 70 9.33 4.98 28.90
N ILE A 71 8.65 5.48 29.94
CA ILE A 71 7.47 4.84 30.55
C ILE A 71 6.26 4.77 29.59
N TYR A 72 6.22 5.65 28.59
CA TYR A 72 5.12 5.75 27.62
C TYR A 72 5.50 5.27 26.21
N GLU A 73 6.64 4.59 26.08
CA GLU A 73 7.12 4.11 24.79
C GLU A 73 6.68 2.68 24.50
N ALA A 74 6.58 2.34 23.22
CA ALA A 74 6.35 0.96 22.80
C ALA A 74 7.61 0.14 23.10
N LEU A 75 7.46 -0.89 23.95
CA LEU A 75 8.56 -1.77 24.35
C LEU A 75 8.79 -2.85 23.29
N GLU A 76 10.06 -3.05 22.95
CA GLU A 76 10.50 -4.18 22.12
C GLU A 76 10.50 -5.49 22.93
N LEU A 77 10.11 -6.59 22.28
CA LEU A 77 10.19 -7.93 22.88
C LEU A 77 11.59 -8.51 22.63
N ARG A 78 12.20 -9.02 23.69
CA ARG A 78 13.53 -9.66 23.71
C ARG A 78 13.37 -11.05 24.31
N ASP A 79 14.06 -12.04 23.74
CA ASP A 79 13.90 -13.44 24.18
C ASP A 79 14.50 -13.69 25.57
N ASN A 80 15.45 -12.87 26.03
CA ASN A 80 16.07 -12.93 27.37
C ASN A 80 16.65 -14.31 27.76
N ASP A 81 16.90 -15.18 26.79
CA ASP A 81 17.51 -16.49 27.00
C ASP A 81 18.97 -16.30 27.43
N LYS A 82 19.24 -16.63 28.69
CA LYS A 82 20.57 -16.52 29.32
C LYS A 82 21.53 -17.64 28.93
N THR A 83 21.12 -18.50 28.00
CA THR A 83 21.78 -19.77 27.66
C THR A 83 22.41 -19.75 26.27
N HIS A 84 22.88 -18.58 25.85
CA HIS A 84 23.74 -18.44 24.69
C HIS A 84 25.04 -17.71 25.02
#